data_AF-A0A1Q5I563-F1
#
_entry.id   AF-A0A1Q5I563-F1
#
_cell.length_a   1.000
_cell.length_b   1.000
_cell.length_c   1.000
_cell.angle_alpha   90.00
_cell.angle_beta   90.00
_cell.angle_gamma   90.00
#
_symmetry.space_group_name_H-M   'P 1'
#
loop_
_entity.id
_entity.type
_entity.pdbx_description
1 polymer ?
#
loop_
_entity_poly.entity_id
_entity_poly.type
_entity_poly.pdbx_seq_one_letter_code
_entity_poly.pdbx_strand_id
1 'polypeptide(L)'
;MTTELLAFLDARITDDERSIGDAQTVSSALPRHVVGTMGGTTVLMSAWRFHAETEAKRRILSAHPIEPYDDDPTIGFCQECQRGGAAGIAPCTTLRLLALPYADHPDYRPEWRPHVTGWT
;
A
#
# COMPACT_ATOMS: atom_id res chain seq x y z
N MET A 1 12.65 0.39 -11.16
CA MET A 1 11.80 -0.69 -10.62
C MET A 1 11.45 -0.48 -9.15
N THR A 2 12.42 -0.41 -8.24
CA THR A 2 12.19 -0.28 -6.78
C THR A 2 11.54 1.03 -6.36
N THR A 3 12.01 2.14 -6.91
CA THR A 3 11.45 3.49 -6.69
C THR A 3 10.05 3.64 -7.31
N GLU A 4 9.73 2.85 -8.33
CA GLU A 4 8.43 2.92 -9.02
C GLU A 4 7.31 2.31 -8.17
N LEU A 5 7.58 1.22 -7.44
CA LEU A 5 6.59 0.66 -6.51
C LEU A 5 6.31 1.63 -5.35
N LEU A 6 7.34 2.28 -4.81
CA LEU A 6 7.16 3.28 -3.75
C LEU A 6 6.30 4.46 -4.25
N ALA A 7 6.61 4.98 -5.44
CA ALA A 7 5.83 6.06 -6.05
C ALA A 7 4.38 5.64 -6.31
N PHE A 8 4.15 4.40 -6.77
CA PHE A 8 2.81 3.86 -6.95
C PHE A 8 2.04 3.75 -5.63
N LEU A 9 2.65 3.20 -4.58
CA LEU A 9 2.04 3.08 -3.26
C LEU A 9 1.72 4.45 -2.67
N ASP A 10 2.65 5.40 -2.76
CA ASP A 10 2.44 6.78 -2.31
C ASP A 10 1.25 7.43 -3.01
N ALA A 11 1.18 7.32 -4.34
CA ALA A 11 0.07 7.85 -5.12
C ALA A 11 -1.28 7.20 -4.74
N ARG A 12 -1.32 5.88 -4.59
CA ARG A 12 -2.56 5.16 -4.25
C ARG A 12 -3.03 5.40 -2.83
N ILE A 13 -2.13 5.50 -1.86
CA ILE A 13 -2.50 5.89 -0.49
C ILE A 13 -3.01 7.33 -0.48
N THR A 14 -2.42 8.23 -1.28
CA THR A 14 -2.91 9.61 -1.43
C THR A 14 -4.31 9.67 -2.05
N ASP A 15 -4.59 8.82 -3.03
CA ASP A 15 -5.92 8.72 -3.65
C ASP A 15 -6.97 8.17 -2.66
N ASP A 16 -6.59 7.15 -1.87
CA ASP A 16 -7.42 6.63 -0.77
C ASP A 16 -7.74 7.76 0.24
N GLU A 17 -6.73 8.51 0.67
CA GLU A 17 -6.90 9.65 1.60
C GLU A 17 -7.79 10.75 1.03
N ARG A 18 -7.66 11.08 -0.27
CA ARG A 18 -8.51 12.08 -0.93
C ARG A 18 -9.97 11.63 -0.99
N SER A 19 -10.20 10.34 -1.18
CA SER A 19 -11.54 9.74 -1.22
C SER A 19 -12.28 9.85 0.13
N ILE A 20 -11.57 10.13 1.23
CA ILE A 20 -12.15 10.48 2.53
C ILE A 20 -12.79 11.87 2.49
N GLY A 21 -12.15 12.83 1.81
CA GLY A 21 -12.59 14.23 1.73
C GLY A 21 -13.88 14.43 0.93
N ASP A 22 -14.10 13.59 -0.08
CA ASP A 22 -15.27 13.65 -0.97
C ASP A 22 -16.46 12.80 -0.46
N ALA A 23 -16.31 12.12 0.67
CA ALA A 23 -17.32 11.22 1.21
C ALA A 23 -18.52 12.01 1.75
N GLN A 24 -19.61 11.98 0.99
CA GLN A 24 -20.90 12.51 1.38
C GLN A 24 -21.38 11.83 2.67
N THR A 25 -21.69 12.62 3.69
CA THR A 25 -22.29 12.19 4.95
C THR A 25 -23.62 11.47 4.69
N VAL A 26 -23.63 10.14 4.65
CA VAL A 26 -24.83 9.37 4.24
C VAL A 26 -25.93 9.38 5.32
N SER A 27 -25.63 9.78 6.57
CA SER A 27 -26.65 9.91 7.62
C SER A 27 -26.13 10.69 8.83
N SER A 28 -27.00 11.47 9.46
CA SER A 28 -26.73 12.38 10.58
C SER A 28 -26.34 11.70 11.90
N ALA A 29 -26.38 10.37 11.99
CA ALA A 29 -26.14 9.66 13.25
C ALA A 29 -24.67 9.24 13.45
N LEU A 30 -23.92 8.92 12.39
CA LEU A 30 -22.49 8.59 12.43
C LEU A 30 -21.87 8.83 11.03
N PRO A 31 -20.65 9.41 10.92
CA PRO A 31 -19.96 9.51 9.65
C PRO A 31 -19.59 8.11 9.14
N ARG A 32 -20.42 7.58 8.23
CA ARG A 32 -20.17 6.35 7.46
C ARG A 32 -19.66 6.75 6.08
N HIS A 33 -18.56 6.14 5.64
CA HIS A 33 -17.98 6.33 4.32
C HIS A 33 -18.45 5.23 3.39
N VAL A 34 -18.91 5.62 2.20
CA VAL A 34 -19.12 4.68 1.09
C VAL A 34 -17.74 4.28 0.57
N VAL A 35 -17.40 3.01 0.71
CA VAL A 35 -16.12 2.47 0.20
C VAL A 35 -16.28 1.95 -1.24
N GLY A 36 -17.52 1.68 -1.66
CA GLY A 36 -17.83 1.27 -3.03
C GLY A 36 -19.13 0.51 -3.12
N THR A 37 -19.35 -0.15 -4.26
CA THR A 37 -20.43 -1.14 -4.42
C THR A 37 -19.84 -2.52 -4.70
N MET A 38 -20.37 -3.54 -4.03
CA MET A 38 -20.03 -4.94 -4.26
C MET A 38 -21.31 -5.66 -4.72
N GLY A 39 -21.34 -6.07 -5.99
CA GLY A 39 -22.54 -6.70 -6.58
C GLY A 39 -23.79 -5.82 -6.51
N GLY A 40 -23.64 -4.50 -6.69
CA GLY A 40 -24.73 -3.52 -6.57
C GLY A 40 -25.10 -3.14 -5.13
N THR A 41 -24.45 -3.72 -4.11
CA THR A 41 -24.65 -3.37 -2.70
C THR A 41 -23.64 -2.32 -2.27
N THR A 42 -24.10 -1.18 -1.75
CA THR A 42 -23.23 -0.17 -1.14
C THR A 42 -22.56 -0.72 0.12
N VAL A 43 -21.23 -0.75 0.12
CA VAL A 43 -20.43 -1.13 1.28
C VAL A 43 -20.04 0.13 2.03
N LEU A 44 -20.33 0.16 3.33
CA LEU A 44 -20.00 1.27 4.22
C LEU A 44 -18.89 0.86 5.18
N MET A 45 -17.91 1.74 5.38
CA MET A 45 -16.91 1.64 6.44
C MET A 45 -16.97 2.88 7.33
N SER A 46 -16.57 2.75 8.59
CA SER A 46 -16.47 3.92 9.46
C SER A 46 -15.31 4.82 9.02
N ALA A 47 -15.52 6.13 9.09
CA ALA A 47 -14.50 7.16 8.79
C ALA A 47 -13.17 6.89 9.50
N TRP A 48 -13.29 6.62 10.79
CA TRP A 48 -12.15 6.36 11.66
C TRP A 48 -11.36 5.12 11.23
N ARG A 49 -12.05 4.02 10.85
CA ARG A 49 -11.36 2.81 10.40
C ARG A 49 -10.60 3.08 9.11
N PHE A 50 -11.22 3.76 8.15
CA PHE A 50 -10.58 4.11 6.89
C PHE A 50 -9.32 4.96 7.12
N HIS A 51 -9.43 6.02 7.93
CA HIS A 51 -8.27 6.85 8.27
C HIS A 51 -7.19 6.06 9.01
N ALA A 52 -7.56 5.16 9.93
CA ALA A 52 -6.60 4.32 10.63
C ALA A 52 -5.86 3.36 9.68
N GLU A 53 -6.54 2.88 8.64
CA GLU A 53 -5.93 2.04 7.61
C GLU A 53 -4.96 2.83 6.73
N THR A 54 -5.34 4.00 6.21
CA THR A 54 -4.43 4.83 5.39
C THR A 54 -3.20 5.25 6.19
N GLU A 55 -3.39 5.67 7.44
CA GLU A 55 -2.29 6.00 8.35
C GLU A 55 -1.37 4.78 8.61
N ALA A 56 -1.94 3.58 8.78
CA ALA A 56 -1.14 2.37 8.91
C ALA A 56 -0.31 2.11 7.63
N LYS A 57 -0.91 2.26 6.44
CA LYS A 57 -0.17 2.10 5.16
C LYS A 57 0.97 3.13 5.05
N ARG A 58 0.76 4.38 5.47
CA ARG A 58 1.81 5.42 5.52
C ARG A 58 2.96 5.04 6.44
N ARG A 59 2.65 4.54 7.63
CA ARG A 59 3.67 4.08 8.59
C ARG A 59 4.46 2.90 8.06
N ILE A 60 3.81 1.94 7.39
CA ILE A 60 4.51 0.82 6.74
C ILE A 60 5.43 1.34 5.64
N LEU A 61 4.96 2.26 4.79
CA LEU A 61 5.80 2.83 3.72
C LEU A 61 7.03 3.55 4.28
N SER A 62 6.85 4.33 5.35
CA SER A 62 7.92 5.04 6.07
C SER A 62 8.92 4.10 6.76
N ALA A 63 8.42 3.01 7.37
CA ALA A 63 9.24 2.02 8.04
C ALA A 63 10.07 1.16 7.07
N HIS A 64 9.71 1.13 5.78
CA HIS A 64 10.41 0.34 4.76
C HIS A 64 11.11 1.23 3.71
N PRO A 65 12.07 2.08 4.10
CA PRO A 65 12.84 2.85 3.13
C PRO A 65 13.66 1.91 2.24
N ILE A 66 13.82 2.29 0.98
CA ILE A 66 14.70 1.61 0.04
C ILE A 66 15.96 2.45 -0.11
N GLU A 67 17.11 1.88 0.25
CA GLU A 67 18.42 2.52 0.13
C GLU A 67 19.23 1.83 -0.98
N PRO A 68 20.07 2.59 -1.71
CA PRO A 68 20.99 1.99 -2.68
C PRO A 68 22.11 1.24 -1.95
N TYR A 69 22.56 0.12 -2.51
CA TYR A 69 23.73 -0.60 -2.01
C TYR A 69 25.03 0.17 -2.31
N ASP A 70 25.98 0.19 -1.38
CA ASP A 70 27.24 0.96 -1.54
C ASP A 70 28.06 0.47 -2.74
N ASP A 71 28.12 -0.85 -2.95
CA ASP A 71 28.90 -1.46 -4.03
C ASP A 71 28.21 -1.39 -5.40
N ASP A 72 26.87 -1.32 -5.41
CA ASP A 72 26.05 -1.23 -6.62
C ASP A 72 24.76 -0.42 -6.35
N PRO A 73 24.74 0.88 -6.72
CA PRO A 73 23.59 1.74 -6.47
C PRO A 73 22.36 1.38 -7.33
N THR A 74 22.49 0.46 -8.29
CA THR A 74 21.35 -0.06 -9.06
C THR A 74 20.55 -1.09 -8.25
N ILE A 75 21.13 -1.64 -7.17
CA ILE A 75 20.49 -2.56 -6.26
C ILE A 75 19.96 -1.77 -5.06
N GLY A 76 18.65 -1.83 -4.87
CA GLY A 76 18.00 -1.29 -3.68
C GLY A 76 17.83 -2.36 -2.60
N PHE A 77 17.91 -1.97 -1.34
CA PHE A 77 17.57 -2.83 -0.22
C PHE A 77 16.73 -2.11 0.82
N CYS A 78 15.98 -2.89 1.61
CA CYS A 78 15.18 -2.36 2.70
C CYS A 78 15.88 -2.60 4.05
N GLN A 79 16.26 -1.53 4.74
CA GLN A 79 16.94 -1.56 6.04
C GLN A 79 16.13 -2.34 7.09
N GLU A 80 14.83 -2.06 7.20
CA GLU A 80 13.95 -2.74 8.16
C GLU A 80 13.83 -4.26 7.89
N CYS A 81 14.04 -4.68 6.64
CA CYS A 81 14.04 -6.09 6.27
C CYS A 81 15.43 -6.74 6.34
N GLN A 82 16.48 -5.99 6.71
CA GLN A 82 17.83 -6.53 6.84
C GLN A 82 17.91 -7.45 8.06
N ARG A 83 17.96 -8.76 7.84
CA ARG A 83 18.09 -9.75 8.91
C ARG A 83 19.48 -10.38 8.88
N GLY A 84 20.25 -10.18 9.95
CA GLY A 84 21.54 -10.87 10.14
C GLY A 84 22.61 -10.55 9.10
N GLY A 85 22.59 -9.35 8.51
CA GLY A 85 23.60 -8.89 7.55
C GLY A 85 23.27 -9.18 6.07
N ALA A 86 22.26 -9.99 5.77
CA ALA A 86 21.74 -10.14 4.41
C ALA A 86 20.68 -9.07 4.14
N ALA A 87 20.98 -8.14 3.24
CA ALA A 87 20.04 -7.15 2.76
C ALA A 87 18.88 -7.84 2.02
N GLY A 88 17.64 -7.61 2.45
CA GLY A 88 16.47 -8.03 1.69
C GLY A 88 16.39 -7.22 0.40
N ILE A 89 16.56 -7.88 -0.75
CA ILE A 89 16.49 -7.24 -2.07
C ILE A 89 15.14 -6.53 -2.19
N ALA A 90 15.18 -5.22 -2.44
CA ALA A 90 13.98 -4.45 -2.62
C ALA A 90 13.40 -4.65 -4.04
N PRO A 91 12.07 -4.48 -4.24
CA PRO A 91 11.09 -4.18 -3.21
C PRO A 91 10.85 -5.38 -2.28
N CYS A 92 10.79 -5.13 -0.97
CA CYS A 92 10.61 -6.19 0.00
C CYS A 92 9.18 -6.79 -0.07
N THR A 93 9.00 -8.00 0.47
CA THR A 93 7.69 -8.69 0.47
C THR A 93 6.61 -7.86 1.14
N THR A 94 6.92 -7.10 2.19
CA THR A 94 5.95 -6.23 2.87
C THR A 94 5.38 -5.16 1.92
N LEU A 95 6.23 -4.47 1.16
CA LEU A 95 5.77 -3.46 0.19
C LEU A 95 4.98 -4.11 -0.96
N ARG A 96 5.37 -5.30 -1.40
CA ARG A 96 4.60 -6.07 -2.40
C ARG A 96 3.21 -6.47 -1.88
N LEU A 97 3.10 -6.89 -0.63
CA LEU A 97 1.82 -7.20 0.02
C LEU A 97 0.95 -5.95 0.16
N LEU A 98 1.56 -4.81 0.52
CA LEU A 98 0.88 -3.52 0.62
C LEU A 98 0.27 -3.08 -0.73
N ALA A 99 0.85 -3.52 -1.85
CA ALA A 99 0.38 -3.20 -3.19
C ALA A 99 -0.79 -4.09 -3.68
N LEU A 100 -1.04 -5.24 -3.04
CA LEU A 100 -2.07 -6.19 -3.47
C LEU A 100 -3.49 -5.61 -3.59
N PRO A 101 -3.96 -4.73 -2.70
CA PRO A 101 -5.29 -4.13 -2.83
C PRO A 101 -5.48 -3.33 -4.13
N TYR A 102 -4.37 -2.97 -4.80
CA TYR A 102 -4.38 -2.19 -6.03
C TYR A 102 -4.04 -3.04 -7.27
N ALA A 103 -4.11 -4.37 -7.19
CA ALA A 103 -3.69 -5.27 -8.28
C ALA A 103 -4.50 -5.10 -9.58
N ASP A 104 -5.72 -4.58 -9.50
CA ASP A 104 -6.58 -4.28 -10.66
C ASP A 104 -6.40 -2.85 -11.20
N HIS A 105 -5.51 -2.06 -10.61
CA HIS A 105 -5.23 -0.70 -11.07
C HIS A 105 -4.44 -0.75 -12.39
N PRO A 106 -4.74 0.09 -13.40
CA PRO A 106 -4.05 0.06 -14.71
C PRO A 106 -2.52 0.28 -14.62
N ASP A 107 -2.07 1.12 -13.70
CA ASP A 107 -0.64 1.36 -13.45
C ASP A 107 0.05 0.25 -12.63
N TYR A 108 -0.69 -0.74 -12.11
CA TYR A 108 -0.12 -1.85 -11.36
C TYR A 108 0.69 -2.75 -12.27
N ARG A 109 1.93 -3.08 -11.86
CA ARG A 109 2.80 -4.00 -12.62
C ARG A 109 2.76 -5.41 -12.02
N PRO A 110 2.59 -6.47 -12.84
CA PRO A 110 2.57 -7.86 -12.36
C PRO A 110 3.81 -8.28 -11.57
N GLU A 111 4.97 -7.70 -11.87
CA GLU A 111 6.24 -7.91 -11.15
C GLU A 111 6.23 -7.45 -9.68
N TRP A 112 5.24 -6.63 -9.28
CA TRP A 112 5.04 -6.23 -7.90
C TRP A 112 4.27 -7.26 -7.08
N ARG A 113 3.76 -8.33 -7.70
CA ARG A 113 3.10 -9.41 -6.96
C ARG A 113 4.09 -10.10 -6.02
N PRO A 114 3.70 -10.40 -4.78
CA PRO A 114 4.55 -11.15 -3.85
C PRO A 114 4.94 -12.52 -4.42
N HIS A 115 6.22 -12.86 -4.36
CA HIS A 115 6.74 -14.18 -4.76
C HIS A 115 6.66 -15.22 -3.62
N VAL A 116 5.62 -15.13 -2.76
CA VAL A 116 5.44 -16.08 -1.65
C VAL A 116 4.89 -17.40 -2.19
N THR A 117 5.63 -18.49 -1.98
CA THR A 117 5.12 -19.85 -2.14
C THR A 117 4.24 -20.21 -0.94
N GLY A 118 2.99 -20.65 -1.16
CA GLY A 118 2.15 -21.25 -0.10
C GLY A 118 0.77 -20.64 0.14
N TRP A 119 0.29 -19.73 -0.72
CA TRP A 119 -1.09 -19.25 -0.69
C TRP A 119 -1.84 -19.80 -1.90
N THR A 120 -2.59 -20.89 -1.68
CA THR A 120 -3.67 -21.39 -2.53
C THR A 120 -4.98 -21.23 -1.79
#